data_AF-A0A3D3T793-F1
#
_entry.id   AF-A0A3D3T793-F1
#
_cell.length_a   1.000
_cell.length_b   1.000
_cell.length_c   1.000
_cell.angle_alpha   90.00
_cell.angle_beta   90.00
_cell.angle_gamma   90.00
#
_symmetry.space_group_name_H-M   'P 1'
#
loop_
_entity.id
_entity.type
_entity.pdbx_description
1 polymer ?
#
loop_
_entity_poly.entity_id
_entity_poly.type
_entity_poly.pdbx_seq_one_letter_code
_entity_poly.pdbx_strand_id
1 'polypeptide(L)' 'MSNQYDAIIIGAGISGMYQLHKLRELGLSVRVYETGDGVGGTW' A
#
# COMPACT_ATOMS: atom_id res chain seq x y z
N MET A 1 -3.05 20.87 4.94
CA MET A 1 -2.22 19.78 5.50
C MET A 1 -1.43 19.19 4.35
N SER A 2 -0.10 19.11 4.45
CA SER A 2 0.75 18.47 3.43
C SER A 2 0.53 16.96 3.48
N ASN A 3 0.02 16.37 2.41
CA ASN A 3 -0.26 14.94 2.34
C ASN A 3 1.00 14.18 1.92
N GLN A 4 1.99 14.16 2.82
CA GLN A 4 3.29 13.55 2.57
C GLN A 4 3.30 12.10 3.09
N TYR A 5 3.71 11.19 2.22
CA TYR A 5 3.93 9.78 2.52
C TYR A 5 5.39 9.46 2.22
N ASP A 6 5.98 8.56 2.99
CA ASP A 6 7.33 8.05 2.75
C ASP A 6 7.33 7.11 1.54
N ALA A 7 6.20 6.43 1.29
CA ALA A 7 6.01 5.58 0.12
C ALA A 7 4.55 5.54 -0.34
N ILE A 8 4.37 5.36 -1.66
CA ILE A 8 3.10 5.06 -2.30
C ILE A 8 3.22 3.69 -2.97
N ILE A 9 2.23 2.83 -2.76
CA ILE A 9 2.11 1.52 -3.42
C ILE A 9 0.91 1.58 -4.37
N ILE A 10 1.10 1.14 -5.62
CA ILE A 10 0.04 1.02 -6.61
C ILE A 10 -0.26 -0.46 -6.81
N GLY A 11 -1.50 -0.86 -6.52
CA GLY A 11 -1.96 -2.24 -6.53
C GLY A 11 -2.03 -2.84 -5.12
N ALA A 12 -3.19 -3.38 -4.75
CA ALA A 12 -3.47 -4.09 -3.50
C ALA A 12 -3.60 -5.61 -3.71
N GLY A 13 -2.80 -6.16 -4.63
CA GLY A 13 -2.54 -7.60 -4.73
C GLY A 13 -1.63 -8.10 -3.60
N ILE A 14 -1.31 -9.39 -3.61
CA ILE A 14 -0.49 -10.04 -2.57
C ILE A 14 0.85 -9.30 -2.34
N SER A 15 1.56 -8.96 -3.41
CA SER A 15 2.84 -8.25 -3.33
C SER A 15 2.70 -6.86 -2.71
N GLY A 16 1.71 -6.08 -3.14
CA GLY A 16 1.45 -4.74 -2.62
C GLY A 16 1.06 -4.75 -1.15
N MET A 17 0.21 -5.70 -0.74
CA MET A 17 -0.20 -5.85 0.65
C MET A 17 0.96 -6.33 1.55
N TYR A 18 1.80 -7.24 1.06
CA TYR A 18 2.99 -7.66 1.79
C TYR A 18 4.02 -6.52 1.92
N GLN A 19 4.22 -5.73 0.87
CA GLN A 19 5.06 -4.54 0.92
C GLN A 19 4.53 -3.49 1.91
N LEU A 20 3.21 -3.25 1.92
CA LEU A 20 2.57 -2.37 2.92
C LEU A 20 2.87 -2.86 4.34
N HIS A 21 2.71 -4.16 4.59
CA HIS A 21 3.00 -4.76 5.89
C HIS A 21 4.45 -4.50 6.32
N LYS A 22 5.43 -4.74 5.44
CA LYS A 22 6.85 -4.51 5.73
C LYS A 22 7.21 -3.05 5.95
N LEU A 23 6.67 -2.13 5.15
CA LEU A 23 6.96 -0.71 5.34
C LEU A 23 6.32 -0.15 6.61
N ARG A 24 5.17 -0.68 7.04
CA ARG A 24 4.57 -0.34 8.33
C ARG A 24 5.37 -0.88 9.53
N GLU A 25 5.98 -2.06 9.41
CA GLU A 25 6.91 -2.57 10.44
C GLU A 25 8.14 -1.66 10.62
N LEU A 26 8.53 -0.93 9.56
CA LEU A 26 9.59 0.08 9.61
C LEU A 26 9.12 1.44 10.15
N GLY A 27 7.84 1.59 10.51
CA GLY A 27 7.28 2.85 11.02
C GLY A 27 7.02 3.92 9.97
N LEU A 28 7.04 3.56 8.68
CA LEU A 28 6.85 4.51 7.59
C LEU A 28 5.36 4.86 7.36
N SER A 29 5.11 6.12 7.00
CA SER A 29 3.80 6.59 6.53
C SER A 29 3.59 6.16 5.08
N VAL A 30 2.70 5.19 4.86
CA VAL A 30 2.48 4.57 3.54
C VAL A 30 1.02 4.58 3.15
N ARG A 31 0.74 4.87 1.87
CA ARG A 31 -0.59 4.76 1.27
C ARG A 31 -0.57 3.82 0.07
N VAL A 32 -1.58 2.96 0.02
CA VAL A 32 -1.84 2.06 -1.12
C VAL A 32 -3.02 2.59 -1.91
N TYR A 33 -2.93 2.55 -3.23
CA TYR A 33 -4.05 2.78 -4.14
C TYR A 33 -4.32 1.51 -4.94
N GLU A 34 -5.59 1.14 -5.06
CA GLU A 34 -6.08 0.04 -5.87
C GLU A 34 -7.25 0.58 -6.71
N THR A 35 -7.33 0.12 -7.96
CA THR A 35 -8.43 0.48 -8.86
C THR A 35 -9.67 -0.35 -8.54
N GLY A 36 -9.49 -1.59 -8.10
CA GLY A 36 -10.57 -2.43 -7.60
C GLY A 36 -11.15 -1.93 -6.27
N ASP A 37 -12.38 -2.36 -5.98
CA ASP A 37 -13.11 -1.98 -4.75
C ASP A 37 -12.58 -2.70 -3.49
N GLY A 38 -11.60 -3.60 -3.64
CA GLY A 38 -11.04 -4.42 -2.58
C GLY A 38 -9.61 -4.88 -2.86
N VAL A 39 -9.06 -5.65 -1.91
CA VAL A 39 -7.74 -6.28 -2.06
C VAL A 39 -7.85 -7.59 -2.83
N GLY A 40 -6.75 -8.04 -3.43
CA GLY A 40 -6.67 -9.35 -4.09
C GLY A 40 -5.88 -9.29 -5.40
N GLY A 41 -6.01 -8.20 -6.14
CA GLY A 41 -5.29 -7.97 -7.40
C GLY A 41 -5.71 -8.98 -8.47
N THR A 42 -4.92 -10.05 -8.64
CA THR A 42 -5.28 -11.15 -9.55
C THR A 42 -6.53 -11.92 -9.11
N TRP A 43 -6.82 -11.92 -7.81
CA TRP A 43 -7.95 -12.61 -7.17
C TRP A 43 -8.99 -11.61 -6.68
#